data_AF-A0A517MLK7-F1
#
_entry.id   AF-A0A517MLK7-F1
#
_cell.length_a   1.000
_cell.length_b   1.000
_cell.length_c   1.000
_cell.angle_alpha   90.00
_cell.angle_beta   90.00
_cell.angle_gamma   90.00
#
_symmetry.space_group_name_H-M   'P 1'
#
loop_
_entity.id
_entity.type
_entity.pdbx_description
1 polymer ?
#
loop_
_entity_poly.entity_id
_entity_poly.type
_entity_poly.pdbx_seq_one_letter_code
_entity_poly.pdbx_strand_id
1 'polypeptide(L)'
;MTVSSGTLLWIGNSNQREFVEAFEYCQRFATQLAWRADFADAIARPADGVTNILAARHVRQLVASEFLSKLEQIYPLVPKTLLVGSGCEGEGRTGVPFPGWQRLPWHAWQQVVPGWFGPPDSAVAAGSATGMTLVVSANYLTAVPFLELLTVQNRAAVWASPETMGTVRGASHVIWDDSAAPAGDPQRWRDRLAGVSTTAGVRHAWIVNYPRWEQMQAAKLGGVDTVLSKPFRHPALLRFLDIPRETSS
;
A
#
# COMPACT_ATOMS: atom_id res chain seq x y z
N MET A 1 -0.76 -10.71 -22.44
CA MET A 1 -1.91 -11.13 -21.62
C MET A 1 -2.77 -9.91 -21.41
N THR A 2 -4.00 -9.93 -21.89
CA THR A 2 -5.00 -8.87 -21.72
C THR A 2 -5.32 -8.74 -20.23
N VAL A 3 -5.25 -7.52 -19.69
CA VAL A 3 -5.74 -7.21 -18.34
C VAL A 3 -7.21 -7.63 -18.31
N SER A 4 -7.56 -8.56 -17.43
CA SER A 4 -8.94 -9.03 -17.34
C SER A 4 -9.79 -7.89 -16.81
N SER A 5 -10.55 -7.26 -17.71
CA SER A 5 -11.53 -6.21 -17.42
C SER A 5 -12.78 -6.85 -16.78
N GLY A 6 -12.64 -7.35 -15.56
CA GLY A 6 -13.73 -8.00 -14.83
C GLY A 6 -14.27 -7.17 -13.67
N THR A 7 -15.27 -7.73 -13.00
CA THR A 7 -15.90 -7.13 -11.83
C THR A 7 -15.05 -7.36 -10.58
N LEU A 8 -14.78 -6.31 -9.82
CA LEU A 8 -14.34 -6.43 -8.43
C LEU A 8 -15.59 -6.55 -7.53
N LEU A 9 -15.67 -7.62 -6.75
CA LEU A 9 -16.68 -7.77 -5.70
C LEU A 9 -16.12 -7.25 -4.37
N TRP A 10 -16.62 -6.11 -3.90
CA TRP A 10 -16.31 -5.58 -2.57
C TRP A 10 -17.38 -6.02 -1.56
N ILE A 11 -16.95 -6.58 -0.42
CA ILE A 11 -17.84 -7.01 0.67
C ILE A 11 -17.46 -6.26 1.94
N GLY A 12 -18.42 -5.60 2.59
CA GLY A 12 -18.21 -4.92 3.88
C GLY A 12 -18.37 -3.40 3.80
N ASN A 13 -18.20 -2.76 4.96
CA ASN A 13 -18.41 -1.33 5.13
C ASN A 13 -17.33 -0.50 4.39
N SER A 14 -17.71 0.16 3.30
CA SER A 14 -16.86 1.03 2.49
C SER A 14 -16.56 2.39 3.14
N ASN A 15 -17.39 2.83 4.08
CA ASN A 15 -17.28 4.14 4.73
C ASN A 15 -16.41 4.11 6.00
N GLN A 16 -15.85 2.94 6.35
CA GLN A 16 -14.93 2.84 7.47
C GLN A 16 -13.63 3.61 7.13
N ARG A 17 -13.16 4.45 8.06
CA ARG A 17 -11.99 5.34 7.87
C ARG A 17 -10.73 4.62 7.36
N GLU A 18 -10.54 3.38 7.76
CA GLU A 18 -9.39 2.55 7.37
C GLU A 18 -9.49 1.99 5.94
N PHE A 19 -10.70 1.94 5.37
CA PHE A 19 -10.99 1.31 4.08
C PHE A 19 -11.42 2.29 3.00
N VAL A 20 -11.81 3.51 3.38
CA VAL A 20 -12.36 4.52 2.45
C VAL A 20 -11.42 4.77 1.27
N GLU A 21 -10.13 4.99 1.52
CA GLU A 21 -9.16 5.23 0.44
C GLU A 21 -9.02 4.03 -0.50
N ALA A 22 -9.04 2.80 0.05
CA ALA A 22 -8.96 1.59 -0.75
C ALA A 22 -10.23 1.39 -1.60
N PHE A 23 -11.40 1.69 -1.03
CA PHE A 23 -12.68 1.61 -1.72
C PHE A 23 -12.78 2.64 -2.84
N GLU A 24 -12.42 3.91 -2.58
CA GLU A 24 -12.39 4.99 -3.57
C GLU A 24 -11.42 4.67 -4.71
N TYR A 25 -10.25 4.11 -4.40
CA TYR A 25 -9.32 3.64 -5.41
C TYR A 25 -9.95 2.54 -6.28
N CYS A 26 -10.59 1.54 -5.67
CA CYS A 26 -11.29 0.49 -6.40
C CYS A 26 -12.41 1.05 -7.28
N GLN A 27 -13.18 2.01 -6.79
CA GLN A 27 -14.26 2.66 -7.54
C GLN A 27 -13.73 3.43 -8.76
N ARG A 28 -12.54 4.02 -8.65
CA ARG A 28 -11.91 4.78 -9.74
C ARG A 28 -11.28 3.89 -10.82
N PHE A 29 -10.67 2.76 -10.41
CA PHE A 29 -9.82 1.97 -11.31
C PHE A 29 -10.39 0.62 -11.73
N ALA A 30 -11.35 0.05 -10.99
CA ALA A 30 -12.02 -1.16 -11.43
C ALA A 30 -12.91 -0.86 -12.64
N THR A 31 -12.88 -1.71 -13.66
CA THR A 31 -13.80 -1.61 -14.81
C THR A 31 -15.26 -1.67 -14.34
N GLN A 32 -15.54 -2.55 -13.37
CA GLN A 32 -16.83 -2.67 -12.71
C GLN A 32 -16.63 -2.98 -11.23
N LEU A 33 -17.37 -2.30 -10.36
CA LEU A 33 -17.35 -2.53 -8.91
C LEU A 33 -18.75 -2.98 -8.45
N ALA A 34 -18.84 -4.19 -7.92
CA ALA A 34 -20.03 -4.69 -7.24
C ALA A 34 -19.83 -4.59 -5.72
N TRP A 35 -20.54 -3.67 -5.06
CA TRP A 35 -20.48 -3.51 -3.61
C TRP A 35 -21.60 -4.28 -2.90
N ARG A 36 -21.27 -4.94 -1.78
CA ARG A 36 -22.18 -5.68 -0.90
C ARG A 36 -21.89 -5.34 0.55
N ALA A 37 -22.95 -5.21 1.35
CA ALA A 37 -22.81 -4.80 2.75
C ALA A 37 -22.12 -5.88 3.61
N ASP A 38 -22.40 -7.16 3.32
CA ASP A 38 -21.86 -8.31 4.03
C ASP A 38 -21.86 -9.58 3.14
N PHE A 39 -21.44 -10.70 3.72
CA PHE A 39 -21.36 -11.99 3.00
C PHE A 39 -22.73 -12.55 2.62
N ALA A 40 -23.77 -12.34 3.43
CA ALA A 40 -25.10 -12.84 3.12
C ALA A 40 -25.66 -12.10 1.91
N ASP A 41 -25.47 -10.78 1.86
CA ASP A 41 -25.82 -9.93 0.72
C ASP A 41 -25.05 -10.34 -0.55
N ALA A 42 -23.76 -10.65 -0.43
CA ALA A 42 -22.95 -11.11 -1.56
C ALA A 42 -23.40 -12.46 -2.14
N ILE A 43 -23.93 -13.36 -1.31
CA ILE A 43 -24.47 -14.64 -1.73
C ILE A 43 -25.87 -14.48 -2.33
N ALA A 44 -26.71 -13.62 -1.74
CA ALA A 44 -28.07 -13.38 -2.21
C ALA A 44 -28.10 -12.63 -3.55
N ARG A 45 -27.11 -11.77 -3.79
CA ARG A 45 -26.98 -10.97 -5.01
C ARG A 45 -25.60 -11.19 -5.64
N PRO A 46 -25.33 -12.35 -6.25
CA PRO A 46 -24.06 -12.59 -6.91
C PRO A 46 -23.83 -11.58 -8.04
N ALA A 47 -22.57 -11.36 -8.41
CA ALA A 47 -22.18 -10.53 -9.53
C ALA A 47 -21.55 -11.42 -10.61
N ASP A 48 -21.74 -11.04 -11.87
CA ASP A 48 -21.16 -11.75 -13.01
C ASP A 48 -19.75 -11.24 -13.33
N GLY A 49 -18.93 -12.12 -13.94
CA GLY A 49 -17.60 -11.77 -14.42
C GLY A 49 -16.63 -11.34 -13.31
N VAL A 50 -16.80 -11.83 -12.08
CA VAL A 50 -15.96 -11.45 -10.95
C VAL A 50 -14.53 -11.96 -11.13
N THR A 51 -13.57 -11.04 -11.11
CA THR A 51 -12.14 -11.36 -11.23
C THR A 51 -11.39 -11.28 -9.91
N ASN A 52 -11.90 -10.53 -8.93
CA ASN A 52 -11.32 -10.42 -7.60
C ASN A 52 -12.45 -10.23 -6.56
N ILE A 53 -12.25 -10.79 -5.36
CA ILE A 53 -13.09 -10.54 -4.20
C ILE A 53 -12.25 -9.84 -3.13
N LEU A 54 -12.74 -8.71 -2.63
CA LEU A 54 -12.14 -7.98 -1.51
C LEU A 54 -13.17 -7.82 -0.40
N ALA A 55 -12.99 -8.52 0.71
CA ALA A 55 -13.81 -8.33 1.91
C ALA A 55 -13.09 -7.42 2.91
N ALA A 56 -13.76 -6.38 3.40
CA ALA A 56 -13.21 -5.45 4.38
C ALA A 56 -13.84 -5.68 5.76
N ARG A 57 -12.99 -5.92 6.76
CA ARG A 57 -13.43 -6.21 8.14
C ARG A 57 -12.66 -5.38 9.16
N HIS A 58 -13.40 -4.61 9.95
CA HIS A 58 -12.82 -3.73 10.98
C HIS A 58 -12.78 -4.36 12.39
N VAL A 59 -13.72 -5.25 12.72
CA VAL A 59 -13.81 -5.95 14.03
C VAL A 59 -13.74 -7.46 13.89
N ARG A 60 -13.32 -8.14 14.96
CA ARG A 60 -13.17 -9.62 15.03
C ARG A 60 -14.50 -10.38 15.08
N GLN A 61 -15.44 -10.02 14.22
CA GLN A 61 -16.69 -10.74 14.13
C GLN A 61 -16.47 -12.08 13.44
N LEU A 62 -16.94 -13.15 14.09
CA LEU A 62 -16.98 -14.47 13.50
C LEU A 62 -17.91 -14.44 12.29
N VAL A 63 -17.40 -14.87 11.15
CA VAL A 63 -18.20 -15.14 9.97
C VAL A 63 -18.47 -16.64 9.96
N ALA A 64 -19.74 -17.03 9.88
CA ALA A 64 -20.12 -18.43 9.81
C ALA A 64 -19.43 -19.10 8.61
N SER A 65 -18.82 -20.27 8.83
CA SER A 65 -18.10 -21.03 7.79
C SER A 65 -18.99 -21.33 6.58
N GLU A 66 -20.29 -21.49 6.80
CA GLU A 66 -21.30 -21.69 5.75
C GLU A 66 -21.31 -20.58 4.70
N PHE A 67 -21.11 -19.32 5.10
CA PHE A 67 -21.06 -18.21 4.16
C PHE A 67 -19.79 -18.25 3.32
N LEU A 68 -18.65 -18.59 3.92
CA LEU A 68 -17.39 -18.73 3.19
C LEU A 68 -17.47 -19.90 2.19
N SER A 69 -18.03 -21.05 2.61
CA SER A 69 -18.23 -22.21 1.74
C SER A 69 -19.17 -21.92 0.58
N LYS A 70 -20.28 -21.20 0.81
CA LYS A 70 -21.19 -20.77 -0.26
C LYS A 70 -20.53 -19.81 -1.23
N LEU A 71 -19.77 -18.84 -0.73
CA LEU A 71 -19.04 -17.91 -1.58
C LEU A 71 -17.97 -18.63 -2.42
N GLU A 72 -17.31 -19.66 -1.85
CA GLU A 72 -16.38 -20.52 -2.59
C GLU A 72 -17.08 -21.33 -3.68
N GLN A 73 -18.29 -21.84 -3.43
CA GLN A 73 -19.08 -22.53 -4.45
C GLN A 73 -19.48 -21.62 -5.61
N ILE A 74 -19.81 -20.35 -5.32
CA ILE A 74 -20.18 -19.36 -6.35
C ILE A 74 -18.93 -18.92 -7.14
N TYR A 75 -17.80 -18.71 -6.46
CA TYR A 75 -16.57 -18.16 -7.04
C TYR A 75 -15.33 -19.04 -6.76
N PRO A 76 -15.27 -20.28 -7.28
CA PRO A 76 -14.25 -21.26 -6.88
C PRO A 76 -12.83 -20.93 -7.33
N LEU A 77 -12.68 -20.16 -8.42
CA LEU A 77 -11.37 -19.82 -8.99
C LEU A 77 -10.99 -18.36 -8.78
N VAL A 78 -11.86 -17.57 -8.15
CA VAL A 78 -11.64 -16.13 -7.99
C VAL A 78 -10.73 -15.90 -6.79
N PRO A 79 -9.62 -15.13 -6.95
CA PRO A 79 -8.78 -14.70 -5.83
C PRO A 79 -9.58 -13.93 -4.78
N LYS A 80 -9.35 -14.28 -3.50
CA LYS A 80 -10.08 -13.71 -2.36
C LYS A 80 -9.11 -13.04 -1.41
N THR A 81 -9.33 -11.76 -1.13
CA THR A 81 -8.51 -10.96 -0.22
C THR A 81 -9.37 -10.44 0.92
N LEU A 82 -8.90 -10.60 2.15
CA LEU A 82 -9.48 -10.03 3.35
C LEU A 82 -8.65 -8.80 3.73
N LEU A 83 -9.24 -7.61 3.60
CA LEU A 83 -8.71 -6.35 4.10
C LEU A 83 -9.04 -6.21 5.60
N VAL A 84 -8.00 -6.16 6.42
CA VAL A 84 -8.09 -6.32 7.87
C VAL A 84 -7.82 -4.97 8.54
N GLY A 85 -8.82 -4.41 9.20
CA GLY A 85 -8.74 -3.17 9.99
C GLY A 85 -8.00 -3.36 11.32
N SER A 86 -7.74 -2.26 12.04
CA SER A 86 -6.99 -2.28 13.31
C SER A 86 -7.63 -3.14 14.39
N GLY A 87 -8.96 -3.18 14.47
CA GLY A 87 -9.68 -4.03 15.43
C GLY A 87 -9.47 -5.53 15.23
N CYS A 88 -8.90 -5.93 14.09
CA CYS A 88 -8.55 -7.32 13.78
C CYS A 88 -7.04 -7.60 13.94
N GLU A 89 -6.23 -6.62 14.37
CA GLU A 89 -4.81 -6.82 14.68
C GLU A 89 -4.65 -7.90 15.75
N GLY A 90 -3.80 -8.90 15.51
CA GLY A 90 -3.55 -10.00 16.44
C GLY A 90 -4.39 -11.25 16.25
N GLU A 91 -5.42 -11.23 15.39
CA GLU A 91 -6.16 -12.45 15.02
C GLU A 91 -5.27 -13.50 14.33
N GLY A 92 -4.15 -13.11 13.73
CA GLY A 92 -3.18 -14.07 13.21
C GLY A 92 -2.60 -14.99 14.28
N ARG A 93 -2.69 -14.61 15.57
CA ARG A 93 -2.18 -15.39 16.71
C ARG A 93 -3.27 -16.22 17.40
N THR A 94 -4.52 -15.75 17.38
CA THR A 94 -5.60 -16.32 18.23
C THR A 94 -6.90 -16.60 17.47
N GLY A 95 -7.00 -16.24 16.19
CA GLY A 95 -8.19 -16.38 15.38
C GLY A 95 -8.05 -17.47 14.32
N VAL A 96 -9.18 -17.89 13.77
CA VAL A 96 -9.22 -18.81 12.62
C VAL A 96 -9.16 -17.95 11.35
N PRO A 97 -8.07 -18.03 10.56
CA PRO A 97 -7.99 -17.31 9.29
C PRO A 97 -9.05 -17.85 8.32
N PHE A 98 -9.51 -17.01 7.38
CA PHE A 98 -10.40 -17.48 6.32
C PHE A 98 -9.62 -18.43 5.40
N PRO A 99 -10.03 -19.70 5.27
CA PRO A 99 -9.27 -20.68 4.48
C PRO A 99 -9.15 -20.24 3.02
N GLY A 100 -7.93 -20.19 2.50
CA GLY A 100 -7.66 -19.80 1.11
C GLY A 100 -7.70 -18.29 0.81
N TRP A 101 -8.01 -17.44 1.80
CA TRP A 101 -8.02 -15.98 1.60
C TRP A 101 -6.66 -15.36 1.91
N GLN A 102 -6.21 -14.47 1.02
CA GLN A 102 -5.07 -13.61 1.31
C GLN A 102 -5.46 -12.58 2.38
N ARG A 103 -4.72 -12.53 3.49
CA ARG A 103 -4.88 -11.46 4.48
C ARG A 103 -4.05 -10.25 4.10
N LEU A 104 -4.67 -9.08 4.13
CA LEU A 104 -4.04 -7.81 3.81
C LEU A 104 -4.36 -6.81 4.92
N PRO A 105 -3.37 -6.33 5.69
CA PRO A 105 -3.59 -5.23 6.62
C PRO A 105 -4.12 -4.00 5.87
N TRP A 106 -5.02 -3.25 6.50
CA TRP A 106 -5.67 -2.10 5.88
C TRP A 106 -4.65 -1.09 5.33
N HIS A 107 -3.58 -0.79 6.08
CA HIS A 107 -2.54 0.15 5.69
C HIS A 107 -1.67 -0.33 4.51
N ALA A 108 -1.73 -1.62 4.15
CA ALA A 108 -0.95 -2.20 3.06
C ALA A 108 -1.73 -2.32 1.74
N TRP A 109 -2.97 -1.83 1.68
CA TRP A 109 -3.84 -1.98 0.50
C TRP A 109 -3.17 -1.50 -0.80
N GLN A 110 -2.51 -0.35 -0.76
CA GLN A 110 -1.84 0.30 -1.91
C GLN A 110 -0.64 -0.50 -2.45
N GLN A 111 -0.21 -1.52 -1.73
CA GLN A 111 0.88 -2.39 -2.15
C GLN A 111 0.39 -3.56 -3.02
N VAL A 112 -0.89 -3.91 -2.91
CA VAL A 112 -1.49 -5.08 -3.54
C VAL A 112 -2.54 -4.68 -4.57
N VAL A 113 -3.54 -3.90 -4.14
CA VAL A 113 -4.74 -3.58 -4.94
C VAL A 113 -4.41 -2.89 -6.28
N PRO A 114 -3.46 -1.94 -6.36
CA PRO A 114 -3.11 -1.35 -7.66
C PRO A 114 -2.70 -2.36 -8.74
N GLY A 115 -2.04 -3.46 -8.35
CA GLY A 115 -1.62 -4.51 -9.27
C GLY A 115 -2.78 -5.31 -9.87
N TRP A 116 -4.01 -5.15 -9.38
CA TRP A 116 -5.19 -5.83 -9.92
C TRP A 116 -5.75 -5.15 -11.17
N PHE A 117 -5.52 -3.84 -11.33
CA PHE A 117 -6.10 -3.05 -12.42
C PHE A 117 -5.07 -2.59 -13.45
N GLY A 118 -3.78 -2.69 -13.11
CA GLY A 118 -2.69 -2.34 -14.02
C GLY A 118 -2.35 -3.47 -15.01
N PRO A 119 -1.54 -3.18 -16.04
CA PRO A 119 -0.83 -4.25 -16.73
C PRO A 119 -0.04 -5.08 -15.70
N PRO A 120 0.11 -6.40 -15.91
CA PRO A 120 0.90 -7.23 -15.00
C PRO A 120 2.26 -6.57 -14.72
N ASP A 121 2.72 -6.63 -13.47
CA ASP A 121 3.92 -5.96 -12.92
C ASP A 121 5.20 -6.12 -13.80
N SER A 122 5.18 -7.04 -14.76
CA SER A 122 6.17 -7.23 -15.84
C SER A 122 6.38 -6.03 -16.77
N ALA A 123 5.49 -5.03 -16.77
CA ALA A 123 5.60 -3.84 -17.61
C ALA A 123 6.01 -2.57 -16.85
N VAL A 124 6.52 -2.68 -15.62
CA VAL A 124 7.46 -1.67 -15.14
C VAL A 124 8.72 -1.88 -15.97
N ALA A 125 8.70 -1.33 -17.20
CA ALA A 125 9.90 -1.16 -17.98
C ALA A 125 10.96 -0.59 -17.04
N ALA A 126 12.21 -1.01 -17.19
CA ALA A 126 13.35 -0.34 -16.56
C ALA A 126 13.42 1.09 -17.11
N GLY A 127 12.47 1.93 -16.71
CA GLY A 127 12.47 3.35 -16.89
C GLY A 127 13.69 3.80 -16.11
N SER A 128 14.63 4.38 -16.83
CA SER A 128 15.72 5.12 -16.22
C SER A 128 15.08 6.31 -15.51
N ALA A 129 14.53 6.10 -14.32
CA ALA A 129 14.15 7.21 -13.48
C ALA A 129 15.45 7.95 -13.18
N THR A 130 15.58 9.10 -13.81
CA THR A 130 16.76 9.93 -13.68
C THR A 130 16.73 10.57 -12.31
N GLY A 131 17.74 10.29 -11.49
CA GLY A 131 17.95 10.99 -10.24
C GLY A 131 18.44 10.08 -9.13
N MET A 132 18.98 10.71 -8.09
CA MET A 132 19.46 10.02 -6.90
C MET A 132 18.30 9.77 -5.93
N THR A 133 18.24 8.56 -5.38
CA THR A 133 17.38 8.20 -4.25
C THR A 133 18.16 8.27 -2.94
N LEU A 134 17.69 9.09 -2.00
CA LEU A 134 18.22 9.13 -0.65
C LEU A 134 17.44 8.16 0.24
N VAL A 135 18.13 7.23 0.89
CA VAL A 135 17.56 6.35 1.93
C VAL A 135 17.97 6.91 3.29
N VAL A 136 16.99 7.32 4.10
CA VAL A 136 17.21 7.83 5.46
C VAL A 136 16.80 6.76 6.47
N SER A 137 17.78 6.23 7.20
CA SER A 137 17.56 5.21 8.25
C SER A 137 18.49 5.46 9.44
N ALA A 138 18.17 4.88 10.61
CA ALA A 138 18.96 5.09 11.83
C ALA A 138 20.41 4.59 11.70
N ASN A 139 20.63 3.56 10.88
CA ASN A 139 21.94 2.99 10.63
C ASN A 139 22.00 2.34 9.23
N TYR A 140 23.22 2.16 8.74
CA TYR A 140 23.49 1.57 7.43
C TYR A 140 22.86 0.18 7.27
N LEU A 141 22.92 -0.68 8.29
CA LEU A 141 22.35 -2.04 8.22
C LEU A 141 20.85 -2.05 7.92
N THR A 142 20.12 -1.06 8.43
CA THR A 142 18.68 -0.90 8.14
C THR A 142 18.44 -0.38 6.71
N ALA A 143 19.40 0.35 6.14
CA ALA A 143 19.32 0.84 4.76
C ALA A 143 19.68 -0.22 3.71
N VAL A 144 20.52 -1.20 4.05
CA VAL A 144 21.05 -2.21 3.11
C VAL A 144 19.96 -2.82 2.22
N PRO A 145 18.82 -3.31 2.73
CA PRO A 145 17.80 -3.92 1.88
C PRO A 145 17.23 -2.96 0.81
N PHE A 146 17.15 -1.66 1.12
CA PHE A 146 16.71 -0.65 0.15
C PHE A 146 17.78 -0.37 -0.88
N LEU A 147 19.04 -0.24 -0.46
CA LEU A 147 20.18 0.00 -1.36
C LEU A 147 20.39 -1.16 -2.33
N GLU A 148 20.29 -2.41 -1.86
CA GLU A 148 20.37 -3.60 -2.70
C GLU A 148 19.24 -3.65 -3.71
N LEU A 149 17.99 -3.40 -3.29
CA LEU A 149 16.85 -3.35 -4.18
C LEU A 149 17.03 -2.26 -5.27
N LEU A 150 17.47 -1.06 -4.89
CA LEU A 150 17.73 0.03 -5.83
C LEU A 150 18.88 -0.32 -6.80
N THR A 151 19.92 -1.00 -6.31
CA THR A 151 21.05 -1.47 -7.13
C THR A 151 20.60 -2.49 -8.17
N VAL A 152 19.79 -3.48 -7.79
CA VAL A 152 19.21 -4.48 -8.71
C VAL A 152 18.38 -3.82 -9.82
N GLN A 153 17.79 -2.66 -9.52
CA GLN A 153 16.98 -1.87 -10.45
C GLN A 153 17.78 -0.82 -11.21
N ASN A 154 19.11 -0.84 -11.11
CA ASN A 154 20.04 0.11 -11.73
C ASN A 154 19.73 1.58 -11.36
N ARG A 155 19.37 1.84 -10.09
CA ARG A 155 19.06 3.17 -9.58
C ARG A 155 20.17 3.69 -8.67
N ALA A 156 20.55 4.95 -8.89
CA ALA A 156 21.52 5.64 -8.05
C ALA A 156 20.90 5.85 -6.65
N ALA A 157 21.56 5.34 -5.63
CA ALA A 157 21.09 5.43 -4.26
C ALA A 157 22.23 5.78 -3.30
N VAL A 158 21.90 6.55 -2.27
CA VAL A 158 22.81 6.85 -1.16
C VAL A 158 22.06 6.71 0.15
N TRP A 159 22.75 6.24 1.19
CA TRP A 159 22.23 6.25 2.55
C TRP A 159 22.74 7.47 3.31
N ALA A 160 21.87 8.05 4.15
CA ALA A 160 22.29 8.99 5.19
C ALA A 160 21.54 8.72 6.50
N SER A 161 22.17 9.07 7.60
CA SER A 161 21.52 9.13 8.91
C SER A 161 20.76 10.47 9.07
N PRO A 162 19.87 10.60 10.06
CA PRO A 162 19.22 11.89 10.37
C PRO A 162 20.20 13.05 10.59
N GLU A 163 21.39 12.76 11.13
CA GLU A 163 22.43 13.75 11.41
C GLU A 163 23.18 14.21 10.15
N THR A 164 23.21 13.36 9.12
CA THR A 164 24.04 13.56 7.92
C THR A 164 23.21 13.85 6.67
N MET A 165 21.89 13.64 6.69
CA MET A 165 21.03 13.79 5.52
C MET A 165 21.07 15.18 4.87
N GLY A 166 21.33 16.25 5.64
CA GLY A 166 21.45 17.62 5.13
C GLY A 166 22.69 17.86 4.24
N THR A 167 23.66 16.94 4.27
CA THR A 167 24.86 16.99 3.41
C THR A 167 24.59 16.46 2.00
N VAL A 168 23.58 15.62 1.82
CA VAL A 168 23.22 15.04 0.54
C VAL A 168 22.44 16.08 -0.27
N ARG A 169 22.86 16.31 -1.53
CA ARG A 169 22.27 17.32 -2.42
C ARG A 169 21.67 16.65 -3.66
N GLY A 170 20.58 17.21 -4.18
CA GLY A 170 20.01 16.79 -5.47
C GLY A 170 19.27 15.45 -5.41
N ALA A 171 18.76 15.06 -4.24
CA ALA A 171 17.88 13.90 -4.15
C ALA A 171 16.55 14.19 -4.87
N SER A 172 16.18 13.28 -5.78
CA SER A 172 14.91 13.29 -6.52
C SER A 172 13.82 12.48 -5.80
N HIS A 173 14.26 11.52 -5.00
CA HIS A 173 13.42 10.66 -4.17
C HIS A 173 14.05 10.52 -2.80
N VAL A 174 13.21 10.47 -1.77
CA VAL A 174 13.64 10.20 -0.40
C VAL A 174 12.80 9.08 0.19
N ILE A 175 13.46 8.04 0.68
CA ILE A 175 12.85 6.92 1.39
C ILE A 175 13.19 7.10 2.87
N TRP A 176 12.17 7.36 3.68
CA TRP A 176 12.27 7.47 5.12
C TRP A 176 11.96 6.12 5.77
N ASP A 177 12.92 5.55 6.47
CA ASP A 177 12.71 4.37 7.29
C ASP A 177 12.19 4.76 8.69
N ASP A 178 11.25 3.99 9.24
CA ASP A 178 10.68 4.26 10.57
C ASP A 178 11.71 4.24 11.71
N SER A 179 12.87 3.61 11.54
CA SER A 179 13.98 3.71 12.51
C SER A 179 14.56 5.12 12.63
N ALA A 180 14.62 5.88 11.53
CA ALA A 180 15.10 7.27 11.51
C ALA A 180 13.96 8.29 11.62
N ALA A 181 12.80 7.96 11.07
CA ALA A 181 11.64 8.84 11.00
C ALA A 181 10.44 8.13 11.66
N PRO A 182 10.42 8.02 13.00
CA PRO A 182 9.27 7.48 13.70
C PRO A 182 8.03 8.36 13.43
N ALA A 183 6.85 7.82 13.69
CA ALA A 183 5.61 8.58 13.53
C ALA A 183 5.66 9.94 14.24
N GLY A 184 5.08 10.96 13.62
CA GLY A 184 5.07 12.34 14.11
C GLY A 184 3.84 13.07 13.60
N ASP A 185 3.60 14.25 14.15
CA ASP A 185 2.57 15.16 13.66
C ASP A 185 2.96 15.78 12.29
N PRO A 186 2.02 16.49 11.62
CA PRO A 186 2.32 17.11 10.33
C PRO A 186 3.45 18.14 10.33
N GLN A 187 3.69 18.85 11.45
CA GLN A 187 4.77 19.83 11.53
C GLN A 187 6.13 19.12 11.55
N ARG A 188 6.25 18.07 12.37
CA ARG A 188 7.47 17.26 12.47
C ARG A 188 7.85 16.62 11.13
N TRP A 189 6.86 16.21 10.33
CA TRP A 189 7.11 15.74 8.96
C TRP A 189 7.61 16.86 8.05
N ARG A 190 6.98 18.05 8.08
CA ARG A 190 7.45 19.21 7.31
C ARG A 190 8.89 19.58 7.67
N ASP A 191 9.24 19.58 8.95
CA ASP A 191 10.60 19.88 9.42
C ASP A 191 11.62 18.86 8.89
N ARG A 192 11.28 17.56 8.91
CA ARG A 192 12.13 16.50 8.34
C ARG A 192 12.34 16.69 6.84
N LEU A 193 11.25 16.92 6.10
CA LEU A 193 11.29 17.09 4.65
C LEU A 193 12.10 18.34 4.25
N ALA A 194 11.96 19.44 4.99
CA ALA A 194 12.74 20.67 4.79
C ALA A 194 14.23 20.51 5.10
N GLY A 195 14.60 19.54 5.96
CA GLY A 195 15.98 19.23 6.30
C GLY A 195 16.77 18.52 5.20
N VAL A 196 16.11 18.07 4.12
CA VAL A 196 16.76 17.41 2.99
C VAL A 196 16.92 18.38 1.83
N SER A 197 18.13 18.44 1.25
CA SER A 197 18.36 19.24 0.06
C SER A 197 17.98 18.47 -1.20
N THR A 198 16.87 18.84 -1.79
CA THR A 198 16.21 18.08 -2.85
C THR A 198 16.16 18.84 -4.17
N THR A 199 15.84 18.15 -5.25
CA THR A 199 15.47 18.80 -6.52
C THR A 199 14.04 19.35 -6.43
N ALA A 200 13.69 20.28 -7.32
CA ALA A 200 12.29 20.61 -7.54
C ALA A 200 11.49 19.33 -7.87
N GLY A 201 10.30 19.19 -7.29
CA GLY A 201 9.45 18.03 -7.53
C GLY A 201 9.83 16.75 -6.78
N VAL A 202 10.71 16.80 -5.78
CA VAL A 202 11.08 15.62 -4.97
C VAL A 202 9.87 14.87 -4.43
N ARG A 203 9.99 13.54 -4.32
CA ARG A 203 8.98 12.69 -3.71
C ARG A 203 9.51 11.99 -2.47
N HIS A 204 8.66 11.82 -1.47
CA HIS A 204 8.96 11.23 -0.19
C HIS A 204 8.09 9.99 0.05
N ALA A 205 8.75 8.86 0.31
CA ALA A 205 8.10 7.65 0.81
C ALA A 205 8.44 7.44 2.28
N TRP A 206 7.47 7.01 3.09
CA TRP A 206 7.70 6.57 4.47
C TRP A 206 7.46 5.08 4.59
N ILE A 207 8.48 4.33 5.02
CA ILE A 207 8.44 2.88 5.19
C ILE A 207 8.33 2.56 6.68
N VAL A 208 7.23 1.94 7.08
CA VAL A 208 6.83 1.80 8.49
C VAL A 208 6.25 0.43 8.78
N ASN A 209 6.36 -0.10 9.99
CA ASN A 209 5.78 -1.42 10.30
C ASN A 209 4.24 -1.40 10.36
N TYR A 210 3.65 -0.89 11.43
CA TYR A 210 2.20 -0.90 11.68
C TYR A 210 1.73 0.53 12.00
N PRO A 211 1.55 1.40 11.00
CA PRO A 211 1.10 2.76 11.24
C PRO A 211 -0.38 2.76 11.63
N ARG A 212 -0.74 3.64 12.57
CA ARG A 212 -2.14 3.99 12.83
C ARG A 212 -2.67 4.91 11.73
N TRP A 213 -3.99 4.96 11.57
CA TRP A 213 -4.64 5.86 10.61
C TRP A 213 -4.22 7.32 10.79
N GLU A 214 -4.20 7.82 12.03
CA GLU A 214 -3.80 9.19 12.33
C GLU A 214 -2.35 9.48 11.93
N GLN A 215 -1.47 8.48 12.06
CA GLN A 215 -0.05 8.61 11.71
C GLN A 215 0.15 8.67 10.19
N MET A 216 -0.62 7.89 9.43
CA MET A 216 -0.60 7.96 7.96
C MET A 216 -1.14 9.30 7.47
N GLN A 217 -2.24 9.79 8.05
CA GLN A 217 -2.77 11.11 7.71
C GLN A 217 -1.80 12.23 8.09
N ALA A 218 -1.17 12.15 9.25
CA ALA A 218 -0.17 13.12 9.66
C ALA A 218 1.05 13.17 8.72
N ALA A 219 1.51 12.00 8.25
CA ALA A 219 2.58 11.91 7.25
C ALA A 219 2.16 12.57 5.93
N LYS A 220 0.97 12.26 5.41
CA LYS A 220 0.44 12.85 4.17
C LYS A 220 0.29 14.37 4.27
N LEU A 221 -0.33 14.86 5.34
CA LEU A 221 -0.46 16.30 5.63
C LEU A 221 0.90 16.99 5.81
N GLY A 222 1.90 16.23 6.26
CA GLY A 222 3.28 16.68 6.37
C GLY A 222 4.05 16.72 5.04
N GLY A 223 3.46 16.25 3.95
CA GLY A 223 4.07 16.23 2.61
C GLY A 223 4.64 14.88 2.17
N VAL A 224 4.43 13.80 2.91
CA VAL A 224 4.81 12.44 2.47
C VAL A 224 3.87 11.96 1.37
N ASP A 225 4.43 11.65 0.20
CA ASP A 225 3.66 11.23 -0.98
C ASP A 225 3.13 9.80 -0.86
N THR A 226 3.86 8.90 -0.20
CA THR A 226 3.51 7.47 -0.13
C THR A 226 3.94 6.87 1.20
N VAL A 227 3.11 6.01 1.78
CA VAL A 227 3.41 5.29 3.03
C VAL A 227 3.39 3.79 2.76
N LEU A 228 4.51 3.09 2.85
CA LEU A 228 4.57 1.64 2.63
C LEU A 228 4.75 0.92 3.96
N SER A 229 3.99 -0.15 4.15
CA SER A 229 4.06 -0.95 5.37
C SER A 229 4.99 -2.15 5.21
N LYS A 230 5.83 -2.41 6.22
CA LYS A 230 6.73 -3.56 6.27
C LYS A 230 5.96 -4.84 6.67
N PRO A 231 6.26 -6.00 6.07
CA PRO A 231 7.09 -6.17 4.88
C PRO A 231 6.39 -5.57 3.66
N PHE A 232 7.11 -4.78 2.86
CA PHE A 232 6.54 -4.16 1.67
C PHE A 232 6.83 -4.98 0.42
N ARG A 233 5.99 -4.82 -0.61
CA ARG A 233 6.18 -5.45 -1.92
C ARG A 233 7.10 -4.59 -2.80
N HIS A 234 8.11 -5.20 -3.45
CA HIS A 234 9.02 -4.46 -4.34
C HIS A 234 8.27 -3.64 -5.40
N PRO A 235 7.25 -4.18 -6.13
CA PRO A 235 6.49 -3.39 -7.10
C PRO A 235 5.85 -2.12 -6.53
N ALA A 236 5.48 -2.12 -5.25
CA ALA A 236 4.90 -0.93 -4.61
C ALA A 236 5.93 0.20 -4.47
N LEU A 237 7.17 -0.15 -4.10
CA LEU A 237 8.26 0.83 -4.04
C LEU A 237 8.67 1.30 -5.44
N LEU A 238 8.72 0.41 -6.43
CA LEU A 238 9.05 0.79 -7.81
C LEU A 238 8.03 1.77 -8.38
N ARG A 239 6.72 1.53 -8.18
CA ARG A 239 5.68 2.50 -8.55
C ARG A 239 5.91 3.88 -7.92
N PHE A 240 6.33 3.93 -6.66
CA PHE A 240 6.71 5.19 -6.03
C PHE A 240 7.90 5.87 -6.73
N LEU A 241 8.89 5.11 -7.19
CA LEU A 241 10.08 5.66 -7.86
C LEU A 241 9.85 6.02 -9.34
N ASP A 242 8.77 5.53 -9.95
CA ASP A 242 8.51 5.70 -11.39
C ASP A 242 7.48 6.77 -11.73
N ILE A 243 6.61 7.12 -10.79
CA ILE A 243 5.60 8.17 -11.03
C ILE A 243 6.29 9.54 -10.94
N PRO A 244 6.33 10.34 -12.02
CA PRO A 244 6.79 11.72 -11.93
C PRO A 244 5.88 12.51 -10.99
N ARG A 245 6.44 13.43 -10.20
CA ARG A 245 5.58 14.39 -9.51
C ARG A 245 5.01 15.32 -10.56
N GLU A 246 3.68 15.39 -10.68
CA GLU A 246 3.03 16.41 -11.49
C GLU A 246 3.51 17.77 -10.96
N THR A 247 4.26 18.51 -11.76
CA THR A 247 4.63 19.88 -11.45
C THR A 247 3.36 20.71 -11.52
N SER A 248 2.68 20.90 -10.37
CA SER A 248 1.64 21.91 -10.23
C SER A 248 2.23 23.25 -10.67
N SER A 249 1.82 23.71 -11.85
CA SER A 249 2.16 25.01 -12.42
C SER A 249 1.32 26.09 -11.77
#